data_AF-A0A965R3N2-F1
#
_entry.id   AF-A0A965R3N2-F1
#
_cell.length_a   1.000
_cell.length_b   1.000
_cell.length_c   1.000
_cell.angle_alpha   90.00
_cell.angle_beta   90.00
_cell.angle_gamma   90.00
#
_symmetry.space_group_name_H-M   'P 1'
#
loop_
_entity.id
_entity.type
_entity.pdbx_description
1 polymer ?
#
loop_
_entity_poly.entity_id
_entity_poly.type
_entity_poly.pdbx_seq_one_letter_code
_entity_poly.pdbx_strand_id
1 'polypeptide(L)'
;MAGLSHHVVDVLTTPGCGYTLDVHRGDADGAIVQWLWGEPLTSDATDAVERGRALAEAVRNAGVAAGDTAPYDAHLTDAVLIMDECPFQPRVCGGPHLVASGRGRLGSL
;
A
#
# COMPACT_ATOMS: atom_id res chain seq x y z
N MET A 1 -19.94 -11.06 7.03
CA MET A 1 -18.47 -11.21 6.99
C MET A 1 -17.91 -10.00 6.26
N ALA A 2 -17.64 -8.92 6.99
CA ALA A 2 -16.76 -7.87 6.46
C ALA A 2 -15.34 -8.45 6.58
N GLY A 3 -14.85 -9.02 5.48
CA GLY A 3 -13.63 -9.82 5.44
C GLY A 3 -12.36 -8.99 5.67
N LEU A 4 -11.23 -9.66 5.85
CA LEU A 4 -9.89 -9.09 6.07
C LEU A 4 -9.52 -7.96 5.10
N SER A 5 -10.11 -7.94 3.90
CA SER A 5 -9.94 -6.87 2.92
C SER A 5 -10.46 -5.51 3.39
N HIS A 6 -11.49 -5.46 4.24
CA HIS A 6 -12.04 -4.21 4.74
C HIS A 6 -11.05 -3.48 5.66
N HIS A 7 -10.33 -4.23 6.51
CA HIS A 7 -9.31 -3.65 7.39
C HIS A 7 -8.13 -3.06 6.61
N VAL A 8 -7.72 -3.72 5.52
CA VAL A 8 -6.65 -3.19 4.65
C VAL A 8 -7.11 -1.90 3.97
N VAL A 9 -8.36 -1.86 3.49
CA VAL A 9 -8.95 -0.65 2.93
C VAL A 9 -9.03 0.46 3.98
N ASP A 10 -9.47 0.17 5.21
CA ASP A 10 -9.53 1.15 6.30
C ASP A 10 -8.15 1.78 6.56
N VAL A 11 -7.07 0.97 6.56
CA VAL A 11 -5.69 1.47 6.67
C VAL A 11 -5.30 2.33 5.46
N LEU A 12 -5.55 1.89 4.23
CA LEU A 12 -5.14 2.62 3.03
C LEU A 12 -5.97 3.89 2.77
N THR A 13 -7.16 3.99 3.36
CA THR A 13 -8.01 5.19 3.32
C THR A 13 -7.56 6.28 4.30
N THR A 14 -6.45 6.09 5.04
CA THR A 14 -5.83 7.19 5.77
C THR A 14 -5.57 8.38 4.85
N PRO A 15 -5.75 9.63 5.32
CA PRO A 15 -5.65 10.81 4.48
C PRO A 15 -4.36 10.82 3.65
N GLY A 16 -4.51 11.01 2.34
CA GLY A 16 -3.43 11.01 1.36
C GLY A 16 -3.96 11.52 0.02
N CYS A 17 -3.11 11.58 -1.00
CA CYS A 17 -3.54 11.92 -2.36
C CYS A 17 -4.25 10.75 -3.07
N GLY A 18 -4.03 9.51 -2.61
CA GLY A 18 -4.74 8.33 -3.09
C GLY A 18 -4.13 7.02 -2.61
N TYR A 19 -4.81 5.92 -2.96
CA TYR A 19 -4.30 4.57 -2.81
C TYR A 19 -4.82 3.65 -3.94
N THR A 20 -4.11 2.56 -4.21
CA THR A 20 -4.61 1.40 -4.95
C THR A 20 -4.50 0.15 -4.11
N LEU A 21 -5.42 -0.78 -4.35
CA LEU A 21 -5.41 -2.12 -3.76
C LEU A 21 -5.86 -3.09 -4.86
N ASP A 22 -4.90 -3.76 -5.49
CA ASP A 22 -5.21 -4.77 -6.49
C ASP A 22 -5.25 -6.14 -5.82
N VAL A 23 -6.40 -6.80 -5.92
CA VAL A 23 -6.64 -8.11 -5.32
C VAL A 23 -6.89 -9.13 -6.42
N HIS A 24 -5.98 -10.10 -6.51
CA HIS A 24 -6.14 -11.27 -7.37
C HIS A 24 -6.74 -12.41 -6.55
N ARG A 25 -7.82 -13.02 -7.08
CA ARG A 25 -8.32 -14.29 -6.51
C ARG A 25 -7.18 -15.29 -6.56
N GLY A 26 -6.68 -15.66 -5.39
CA GLY A 26 -5.66 -16.70 -5.27
C GLY A 26 -6.29 -18.07 -5.05
N ASP A 27 -5.50 -18.94 -4.45
CA ASP A 27 -5.76 -20.38 -4.29
C ASP A 27 -6.03 -20.73 -2.82
N ALA A 28 -5.67 -21.94 -2.39
CA ALA A 28 -5.84 -22.40 -1.01
C ALA A 28 -5.09 -21.53 0.01
N ASP A 29 -4.04 -20.81 -0.44
CA ASP A 29 -3.19 -19.97 0.40
C ASP A 29 -3.68 -18.50 0.44
N GLY A 30 -4.90 -18.23 -0.04
CA GLY A 30 -5.55 -16.92 0.02
C GLY A 30 -5.34 -16.05 -1.23
N ALA A 31 -5.82 -14.80 -1.18
CA ALA A 31 -5.75 -13.87 -2.29
C ALA A 31 -4.39 -13.17 -2.36
N ILE A 32 -3.90 -12.88 -3.56
CA ILE A 32 -2.68 -12.10 -3.75
C ILE A 32 -3.05 -10.63 -3.84
N VAL A 33 -2.28 -9.79 -3.15
CA VAL A 33 -2.56 -8.38 -3.00
C VAL A 33 -1.31 -7.57 -3.29
N GLN A 34 -1.47 -6.49 -4.05
CA GLN A 34 -0.51 -5.40 -4.13
C GLN A 34 -1.20 -4.08 -3.82
N TRP A 35 -0.47 -3.17 -3.18
CA TRP A 35 -1.02 -1.89 -2.77
C TRP A 35 0.00 -0.77 -2.94
N LEU A 36 -0.52 0.42 -3.20
CA LEU A 36 0.22 1.66 -3.30
C LEU A 36 -0.55 2.72 -2.54
N TRP A 37 0.14 3.56 -1.78
CA TRP A 37 -0.43 4.71 -1.10
C TRP A 37 0.52 5.90 -1.24
N GLY A 38 -0.03 7.11 -1.24
CA GLY A 38 0.77 8.32 -1.30
C GLY A 38 0.12 9.50 -0.60
N GLU A 39 0.97 10.39 -0.11
CA GLU A 39 0.59 11.69 0.46
C GLU A 39 1.58 12.78 0.04
N PRO A 40 1.15 14.05 0.00
CA PRO A 40 2.07 15.17 -0.18
C PRO A 40 3.12 15.21 0.94
N LEU A 41 4.37 15.47 0.58
CA LEU A 41 5.43 15.65 1.56
C LEU A 41 5.31 17.01 2.24
N THR A 42 4.67 17.06 3.40
CA THR A 42 4.41 18.30 4.16
C THR A 42 5.35 18.52 5.36
N SER A 43 6.14 17.51 5.72
CA SER A 43 7.04 17.49 6.88
C SER A 43 8.49 17.23 6.46
N ASP A 44 9.41 17.18 7.42
CA ASP A 44 10.76 16.66 7.20
C ASP A 44 10.71 15.25 6.59
N ALA A 45 11.69 14.95 5.73
CA ALA A 45 11.79 13.68 5.02
C ALA A 45 11.93 12.47 5.97
N THR A 46 12.61 12.64 7.11
CA THR A 46 12.79 11.59 8.11
C THR A 46 11.46 11.20 8.73
N ASP A 47 10.68 12.20 9.19
CA ASP A 47 9.37 11.98 9.78
C ASP A 47 8.39 11.36 8.77
N ALA A 48 8.49 11.76 7.50
CA ALA A 48 7.68 11.20 6.43
C ALA A 48 8.00 9.72 6.18
N VAL A 49 9.28 9.37 6.09
CA VAL A 49 9.69 7.96 5.89
C VAL A 49 9.20 7.08 7.05
N GLU A 50 9.26 7.56 8.29
CA GLU A 50 8.72 6.83 9.44
C GLU A 50 7.20 6.62 9.36
N ARG A 51 6.43 7.63 8.88
CA ARG A 51 5.00 7.45 8.62
C ARG A 51 4.73 6.39 7.54
N GLY A 52 5.48 6.42 6.44
CA GLY A 52 5.34 5.41 5.38
C GLY A 52 5.64 4.00 5.88
N ARG A 53 6.65 3.84 6.74
CA ARG A 53 6.98 2.56 7.40
C ARG A 53 5.87 2.10 8.33
N ALA A 54 5.33 3.00 9.15
CA ALA A 54 4.22 2.72 10.05
C ALA A 54 2.95 2.31 9.27
N LEU A 55 2.66 2.94 8.13
CA LEU A 55 1.55 2.55 7.26
C LEU A 55 1.77 1.14 6.70
N ALA A 56 2.96 0.84 6.16
CA ALA A 56 3.27 -0.49 5.66
C ALA A 56 3.13 -1.57 6.75
N GLU A 57 3.51 -1.27 7.98
CA GLU A 57 3.28 -2.14 9.13
C GLU A 57 1.80 -2.30 9.47
N ALA A 58 1.02 -1.22 9.44
CA ALA A 58 -0.42 -1.28 9.65
C ALA A 58 -1.11 -2.14 8.59
N VAL A 59 -0.69 -2.09 7.31
CA VAL A 59 -1.23 -2.95 6.25
C VAL A 59 -0.92 -4.44 6.53
N ARG A 60 0.29 -4.75 7.02
CA ARG A 60 0.63 -6.12 7.45
C ARG A 60 -0.23 -6.58 8.62
N ASN A 61 -0.40 -5.73 9.63
CA ASN A 61 -1.23 -6.01 10.79
C ASN A 61 -2.73 -6.13 10.43
N ALA A 62 -3.17 -5.51 9.34
CA ALA A 62 -4.50 -5.66 8.77
C ALA A 62 -4.71 -6.98 8.00
N GLY A 63 -3.67 -7.80 7.86
CA GLY A 63 -3.77 -9.18 7.36
C GLY A 63 -3.05 -9.45 6.03
N VAL A 64 -2.31 -8.48 5.49
CA VAL A 64 -1.42 -8.73 4.33
C VAL A 64 -0.12 -9.37 4.81
N ALA A 65 -0.05 -10.69 4.75
CA ALA A 65 1.13 -11.44 5.15
C ALA A 65 2.17 -11.48 4.01
N ALA A 66 3.45 -11.53 4.39
CA ALA A 66 4.51 -11.86 3.44
C ALA A 66 4.29 -13.28 2.90
N GLY A 67 4.36 -13.46 1.58
CA GLY A 67 4.14 -14.74 0.94
C GLY A 67 4.56 -14.69 -0.52
N ASP A 68 4.76 -15.87 -1.12
CA ASP A 68 5.05 -15.95 -2.55
C ASP A 68 3.84 -15.47 -3.34
N THR A 69 4.08 -14.52 -4.24
CA THR A 69 3.06 -13.95 -5.12
C THR A 69 3.06 -14.61 -6.50
N ALA A 70 4.01 -15.52 -6.77
CA ALA A 70 4.00 -16.33 -7.97
C ALA A 70 2.72 -17.20 -8.06
N PRO A 71 2.23 -17.48 -9.28
CA PRO A 71 2.75 -17.03 -10.57
C PRO A 71 2.26 -15.63 -11.00
N TYR A 72 1.66 -14.84 -10.10
CA TYR A 72 1.07 -13.56 -10.45
C TYR A 72 2.14 -12.47 -10.48
N ASP A 73 2.05 -11.62 -11.49
CA ASP A 73 2.95 -10.48 -11.68
C ASP A 73 2.60 -9.35 -10.70
N ALA A 74 2.95 -9.53 -9.42
CA ALA A 74 2.90 -8.48 -8.42
C ALA A 74 4.16 -7.61 -8.57
N HIS A 75 4.07 -6.49 -9.29
CA HIS A 75 5.24 -5.66 -9.62
C HIS A 75 5.68 -4.73 -8.48
N LEU A 76 4.79 -4.44 -7.54
CA LEU A 76 5.10 -3.58 -6.40
C LEU A 76 5.91 -4.35 -5.35
N THR A 77 7.02 -3.76 -4.90
CA THR A 77 7.80 -4.25 -3.77
C THR A 77 7.48 -3.48 -2.50
N ASP A 78 7.82 -4.05 -1.35
CA ASP A 78 7.77 -3.34 -0.08
C ASP A 78 8.76 -2.18 -0.12
N ALA A 79 8.24 -0.96 -0.20
CA ALA A 79 9.05 0.24 -0.35
C ALA A 79 8.39 1.45 0.30
N VAL A 80 9.23 2.34 0.82
CA VAL A 80 8.87 3.70 1.24
C VAL A 80 9.87 4.63 0.59
N LEU A 81 9.38 5.55 -0.23
CA LEU A 81 10.22 6.43 -1.03
C LEU A 81 9.58 7.79 -1.20
N ILE A 82 10.39 8.79 -1.51
CA ILE A 82 9.92 10.12 -1.87
C ILE A 82 10.01 10.25 -3.39
N MET A 83 8.89 10.54 -4.03
CA MET A 83 8.80 10.85 -5.46
C MET A 83 8.74 12.36 -5.65
N ASP A 84 9.29 12.86 -6.76
CA ASP A 84 9.22 14.29 -7.11
C ASP A 84 7.80 14.74 -7.53
N GLU A 85 6.95 13.78 -7.92
CA GLU A 85 5.59 14.01 -8.40
C GLU A 85 4.60 13.02 -7.77
N CYS A 86 3.32 13.44 -7.68
CA CYS A 86 2.24 12.59 -7.19
C CYS A 86 1.98 11.40 -8.12
N PRO A 87 1.96 10.14 -7.61
CA PRO A 87 1.73 8.97 -8.45
C PRO A 87 0.26 8.83 -8.90
N PHE A 88 -0.69 9.51 -8.26
CA PHE A 88 -2.12 9.38 -8.56
C PHE A 88 -2.67 10.55 -9.37
N GLN A 89 -2.20 11.77 -9.12
CA GLN A 89 -2.73 12.99 -9.74
C GLN A 89 -1.63 14.04 -10.00
N PRO A 90 -0.59 13.74 -10.82
CA PRO A 90 0.58 14.59 -10.97
C PRO A 90 0.28 16.01 -11.49
N ARG A 91 -0.85 16.19 -12.21
CA ARG A 91 -1.28 17.49 -12.74
C ARG A 91 -2.04 18.37 -11.75
N VAL A 92 -2.53 17.78 -10.65
CA VAL A 92 -3.41 18.46 -9.68
C VAL A 92 -2.73 18.56 -8.31
N CYS A 93 -1.99 17.51 -7.94
CA CYS A 93 -1.25 17.40 -6.69
C CYS A 93 0.25 17.50 -7.00
N GLY A 94 0.78 18.72 -7.01
CA GLY A 94 2.17 19.00 -7.37
C GLY A 94 3.15 18.87 -6.20
N GLY A 95 4.43 18.73 -6.54
CA GLY A 95 5.54 18.68 -5.59
C GLY A 95 5.85 17.28 -5.05
N PRO A 96 6.85 17.17 -4.15
CA PRO A 96 7.31 15.89 -3.64
C PRO A 96 6.24 15.15 -2.83
N HIS A 97 6.21 13.83 -2.97
CA HIS A 97 5.24 12.94 -2.34
C HIS A 97 5.94 11.81 -1.62
N LEU A 98 5.48 11.52 -0.41
CA LEU A 98 5.78 10.26 0.24
C LEU A 98 4.93 9.18 -0.40
N VAL A 99 5.56 8.08 -0.79
CA VAL A 99 4.90 6.92 -1.38
C VAL A 99 5.31 5.67 -0.61
N ALA A 100 4.31 4.88 -0.25
CA ALA A 100 4.49 3.56 0.37
C ALA A 100 3.80 2.51 -0.50
N SER A 101 4.47 1.38 -0.71
CA SER A 101 3.93 0.26 -1.46
C SER A 101 4.28 -1.07 -0.81
N GLY A 102 3.55 -2.10 -1.20
CA GLY A 102 3.89 -3.46 -0.82
C GLY A 102 3.06 -4.49 -1.56
N ARG A 103 3.42 -5.76 -1.33
CA ARG A 103 2.69 -6.92 -1.85
C ARG A 103 2.67 -8.05 -0.84
N GLY A 104 1.70 -8.93 -0.96
CA GLY A 104 1.63 -10.11 -0.11
C GLY A 104 0.39 -10.94 -0.37
N ARG A 105 0.03 -11.74 0.63
CA ARG A 105 -1.18 -12.55 0.62
C ARG A 105 -2.14 -12.09 1.70
N LEU A 106 -3.40 -11.98 1.32
CA LEU A 106 -4.52 -11.85 2.24
C LEU A 106 -5.08 -13.26 2.45
N GLY A 107 -5.37 -13.63 3.70
CA GLY A 107 -6.05 -14.90 4.00
C GLY A 107 -7.38 -15.05 3.25
N SER A 108 -8.04 -16.21 3.39
CA SER A 108 -9.28 -16.47 2.65
C SER A 108 -10.31 -15.34 2.85
N LEU A 109 -10.72 -14.73 1.73
CA LEU A 109 -11.74 -13.67 1.64
C LEU A 109 -13.12 -14.16 2.08
#